data_AF-K0R2X6-F1
#
_entry.id   AF-K0R2X6-F1
#
_cell.length_a   1.000
_cell.length_b   1.000
_cell.length_c   1.000
_cell.angle_alpha   90.00
_cell.angle_beta   90.00
_cell.angle_gamma   90.00
#
_symmetry.space_group_name_H-M   'P 1'
#
loop_
_entity.id
_entity.type
_entity.pdbx_description
1 polymer ?
#
loop_
_entity_poly.entity_id
_entity_poly.type
_entity_poly.pdbx_seq_one_letter_code
_entity_poly.pdbx_strand_id
1 'polypeptide(L)'
;MDGVPSEYNSQTIIDEAESKFQSEGVQAAQKVYQSALLEWVDDVAMDDGGAIQTDRVKEEIAKLWLAYANLNKRNNLNKSATEVYDQATRCPVSGQIVNIWVDFAGFLKERSRPKMAQKLYLRALVGDERSGPAIANPDDQQTLWDGFLRMMQTLRNKPDLTLKELKDAVGRERGSAAQTTPSTGPVSAAKPISVPSAPLESANLSRIAEEEIARPAKRSRWEKMIVETEILRAASL
;
A
#
# COMPACT_ATOMS: atom_id res chain seq x y z
N MET A 1 32.62 8.58 5.60
CA MET A 1 31.76 7.46 6.05
C MET A 1 30.39 8.07 6.25
N ASP A 2 29.65 8.22 5.17
CA ASP A 2 28.28 8.73 5.25
C ASP A 2 27.42 7.58 5.76
N GLY A 3 26.94 7.68 7.00
CA GLY A 3 25.99 6.74 7.60
C GLY A 3 24.55 7.20 7.37
N VAL A 4 23.57 6.35 7.70
CA VAL A 4 22.20 6.82 7.93
C VAL A 4 22.25 7.85 9.07
N PRO A 5 21.54 9.00 9.00
CA PRO A 5 21.41 9.87 10.16
C PRO A 5 20.97 9.04 11.37
N SER A 6 21.61 9.25 12.52
CA SER A 6 21.35 8.43 13.71
C SER A 6 19.90 8.46 14.17
N GLU A 7 19.16 9.50 13.80
CA GLU A 7 17.72 9.65 14.07
C GLU A 7 16.84 8.66 13.31
N TYR A 8 17.28 8.14 12.15
CA TYR A 8 16.54 7.15 11.35
C TYR A 8 17.05 5.71 11.54
N ASN A 9 17.54 5.37 12.73
CA ASN A 9 17.99 4.02 13.02
C ASN A 9 16.81 3.13 13.45
N SER A 10 16.35 2.25 12.56
CA SER A 10 15.20 1.39 12.85
C SER A 10 15.41 0.49 14.07
N GLN A 11 16.65 0.10 14.38
CA GLN A 11 16.94 -0.77 15.51
C GLN A 11 16.59 -0.12 16.85
N THR A 12 16.80 1.20 16.98
CA THR A 12 16.46 1.92 18.22
C THR A 12 14.96 1.86 18.52
N ILE A 13 14.13 2.06 17.50
CA ILE A 13 12.67 1.97 17.62
C ILE A 13 12.23 0.51 17.88
N ILE A 14 12.89 -0.46 17.25
CA ILE A 14 12.61 -1.89 17.47
C ILE A 14 12.91 -2.28 18.91
N ASP A 15 14.05 -1.87 19.45
CA ASP A 15 14.46 -2.16 20.83
C ASP A 15 13.51 -1.48 21.84
N GLU A 16 13.11 -0.23 21.58
CA GLU A 16 12.12 0.47 22.39
C GLU A 16 10.75 -0.24 22.35
N ALA A 17 10.28 -0.63 21.16
CA ALA A 17 9.02 -1.33 21.00
C ALA A 17 9.02 -2.68 21.71
N GLU A 18 10.14 -3.43 21.68
CA GLU A 18 10.28 -4.69 22.42
C GLU A 18 10.32 -4.46 23.94
N SER A 19 10.96 -3.38 24.41
CA SER A 19 10.90 -2.98 25.82
C SER A 19 9.46 -2.64 26.27
N LYS A 20 8.72 -1.90 25.44
CA LYS A 20 7.30 -1.60 25.66
C LYS A 20 6.42 -2.85 25.60
N PHE A 21 6.74 -3.78 24.71
CA PHE A 21 6.04 -5.06 24.62
C PHE A 21 6.17 -5.85 25.93
N GLN A 22 7.38 -5.93 26.49
CA GLN A 22 7.64 -6.68 27.72
C GLN A 22 7.00 -6.05 28.97
N SER A 23 6.87 -4.73 29.00
CA SER A 23 6.35 -3.99 30.17
C SER A 23 4.85 -3.72 30.13
N GLU A 24 4.31 -3.35 28.96
CA GLU A 24 2.94 -2.82 28.80
C GLU A 24 2.11 -3.64 27.79
N GLY A 25 2.74 -4.61 27.12
CA GLY A 25 2.08 -5.52 26.18
C GLY A 25 2.04 -5.00 24.74
N VAL A 26 1.34 -5.76 23.89
CA VAL A 26 1.42 -5.58 22.43
C VAL A 26 0.97 -4.20 21.98
N GLN A 27 -0.08 -3.63 22.58
CA GLN A 27 -0.63 -2.35 22.13
C GLN A 27 0.35 -1.19 22.34
N ALA A 28 1.12 -1.20 23.43
CA ALA A 28 2.15 -0.19 23.68
C ALA A 28 3.26 -0.27 22.62
N ALA A 29 3.73 -1.48 22.30
CA ALA A 29 4.71 -1.70 21.25
C ALA A 29 4.19 -1.28 19.86
N GLN A 30 2.90 -1.56 19.55
CA GLN A 30 2.28 -1.11 18.29
C GLN A 30 2.31 0.42 18.17
N LYS A 31 2.04 1.14 19.26
CA LYS A 31 2.06 2.62 19.28
C LYS A 31 3.46 3.17 18.99
N VAL A 32 4.51 2.56 19.55
CA VAL A 32 5.91 2.97 19.27
C VAL A 32 6.20 2.90 17.77
N TYR A 33 5.89 1.77 17.13
CA TYR A 33 6.07 1.62 15.68
C TYR A 33 5.24 2.62 14.88
N GLN A 34 3.97 2.80 15.24
CA GLN A 34 3.07 3.73 14.53
C GLN A 34 3.56 5.17 14.60
N SER A 35 3.95 5.65 15.78
CA SER A 35 4.45 7.01 15.96
C SER A 35 5.71 7.25 15.13
N ALA A 36 6.70 6.34 15.20
CA ALA A 36 7.94 6.47 14.43
C ALA A 36 7.70 6.40 12.93
N LEU A 37 6.83 5.50 12.46
CA LEU A 37 6.49 5.39 11.04
C LEU A 37 5.78 6.63 10.51
N LEU A 38 4.92 7.28 11.31
CA LEU A 38 4.25 8.51 10.89
C LEU A 38 5.24 9.66 10.72
N GLU A 39 6.10 9.87 11.73
CA GLU A 39 7.13 10.90 11.71
C GLU A 39 8.09 10.70 10.52
N TRP A 40 8.67 9.51 10.39
CA TRP A 40 9.72 9.27 9.39
C TRP A 40 9.17 9.27 7.96
N VAL A 41 7.95 8.77 7.75
CA VAL A 41 7.33 8.80 6.42
C VAL A 41 6.97 10.23 6.04
N ASP A 42 6.47 11.05 6.96
CA ASP A 42 6.17 12.45 6.69
C ASP A 42 7.45 13.24 6.39
N ASP A 43 8.53 13.05 7.14
CA ASP A 43 9.81 13.71 6.90
C ASP A 43 10.36 13.37 5.51
N VAL A 44 10.38 12.08 5.15
CA VAL A 44 10.86 11.63 3.83
C VAL A 44 9.94 12.07 2.70
N ALA A 45 8.62 12.19 2.95
CA ALA A 45 7.68 12.65 1.93
C ALA A 45 7.76 14.15 1.68
N MET A 46 8.25 14.92 2.66
CA MET A 46 8.40 16.38 2.58
C MET A 46 9.81 16.84 2.19
N ASP A 47 10.82 15.99 2.34
CA ASP A 47 12.21 16.28 1.94
C ASP A 47 12.38 16.29 0.41
N ASP A 48 12.68 17.45 -0.14
CA ASP A 48 12.98 17.71 -1.55
C ASP A 48 14.50 17.80 -1.84
N GLY A 49 15.35 17.58 -0.84
CA GLY A 49 16.74 18.05 -0.84
C GLY A 49 17.90 17.05 -1.01
N GLY A 50 17.72 15.72 -0.88
CA GLY A 50 18.89 14.81 -0.82
C GLY A 50 18.69 13.32 -1.14
N ALA A 51 18.50 12.98 -2.42
CA ALA A 51 18.14 11.64 -2.91
C ALA A 51 18.88 10.41 -2.29
N ILE A 52 20.19 10.49 -2.04
CA ILE A 52 20.99 9.35 -1.52
C ILE A 52 20.70 9.07 -0.04
N GLN A 53 20.49 10.12 0.75
CA GLN A 53 20.14 9.98 2.16
C GLN A 53 18.70 9.50 2.29
N THR A 54 17.83 10.00 1.41
CA THR A 54 16.44 9.56 1.30
C THR A 54 16.34 8.05 1.12
N ASP A 55 17.05 7.44 0.16
CA ASP A 55 16.94 6.00 -0.14
C ASP A 55 17.29 5.10 1.05
N ARG A 56 18.34 5.45 1.81
CA ARG A 56 18.70 4.70 3.02
C ARG A 56 17.65 4.82 4.11
N VAL A 57 17.06 6.01 4.27
CA VAL A 57 15.96 6.20 5.22
C VAL A 57 14.73 5.40 4.78
N LYS A 58 14.45 5.28 3.47
CA LYS A 58 13.36 4.41 2.97
C LYS A 58 13.58 2.95 3.36
N GLU A 59 14.82 2.47 3.31
CA GLU A 59 15.16 1.11 3.75
C GLU A 59 14.92 0.93 5.26
N GLU A 60 15.27 1.90 6.09
CA GLU A 60 15.01 1.86 7.54
C GLU A 60 13.51 1.91 7.85
N ILE A 61 12.74 2.73 7.14
CA ILE A 61 11.27 2.74 7.23
C ILE A 61 10.70 1.37 6.83
N ALA A 62 11.22 0.74 5.77
CA ALA A 62 10.81 -0.60 5.37
C ALA A 62 11.12 -1.65 6.44
N LYS A 63 12.29 -1.56 7.11
CA LYS A 63 12.64 -2.42 8.25
C LYS A 63 11.65 -2.25 9.40
N LEU A 64 11.23 -1.02 9.72
CA LEU A 64 10.21 -0.76 10.74
C LEU A 64 8.86 -1.40 10.39
N TRP A 65 8.39 -1.26 9.14
CA TRP A 65 7.17 -1.91 8.69
C TRP A 65 7.24 -3.43 8.84
N LEU A 66 8.36 -4.04 8.47
CA LEU A 66 8.58 -5.49 8.61
C LEU A 66 8.62 -5.91 10.08
N ALA A 67 9.32 -5.16 10.94
CA ALA A 67 9.37 -5.44 12.37
C ALA A 67 7.98 -5.33 13.03
N TYR A 68 7.20 -4.31 12.65
CA TYR A 68 5.83 -4.12 13.11
C TYR A 68 4.91 -5.26 12.65
N ALA A 69 5.01 -5.70 11.40
CA ALA A 69 4.25 -6.85 10.91
C ALA A 69 4.66 -8.14 11.66
N ASN A 70 5.96 -8.33 11.91
CA ASN A 70 6.48 -9.48 12.64
C ASN A 70 6.06 -9.49 14.11
N LEU A 71 5.99 -8.34 14.80
CA LEU A 71 5.39 -8.24 16.13
C LEU A 71 3.96 -8.80 16.12
N ASN A 72 3.14 -8.39 15.15
CA ASN A 72 1.77 -8.88 15.03
C ASN A 72 1.71 -10.39 14.73
N LYS A 73 2.58 -10.90 13.84
CA LYS A 73 2.69 -12.33 13.53
C LYS A 73 3.05 -13.14 14.77
N ARG A 74 4.09 -12.75 15.51
CA ARG A 74 4.54 -13.41 16.75
C ARG A 74 3.44 -13.48 17.81
N ASN A 75 2.55 -12.50 17.85
CA ASN A 75 1.43 -12.42 18.77
C ASN A 75 0.12 -13.01 18.22
N ASN A 76 0.17 -13.77 17.13
CA ASN A 76 -0.99 -14.38 16.45
C ASN A 76 -2.06 -13.39 15.96
N LEU A 77 -1.73 -12.10 15.86
CA LEU A 77 -2.60 -11.03 15.36
C LEU A 77 -2.59 -10.96 13.84
N ASN A 78 -2.96 -12.07 13.18
CA ASN A 78 -2.84 -12.24 11.72
C ASN A 78 -3.59 -11.20 10.90
N LYS A 79 -4.76 -10.72 11.38
CA LYS A 79 -5.53 -9.66 10.71
C LYS A 79 -4.73 -8.35 10.71
N SER A 80 -4.25 -7.95 11.88
CA SER A 80 -3.43 -6.74 12.03
C SER A 80 -2.10 -6.86 11.29
N ALA A 81 -1.44 -8.03 11.27
CA ALA A 81 -0.27 -8.23 10.43
C ALA A 81 -0.57 -7.99 8.94
N THR A 82 -1.72 -8.47 8.44
CA THR A 82 -2.16 -8.24 7.06
C THR A 82 -2.38 -6.75 6.80
N GLU A 83 -3.05 -6.05 7.72
CA GLU A 83 -3.30 -4.60 7.62
C GLU A 83 -1.98 -3.82 7.57
N VAL A 84 -1.01 -4.17 8.42
CA VAL A 84 0.32 -3.54 8.45
C VAL A 84 1.05 -3.74 7.11
N TYR A 85 1.05 -4.95 6.53
CA TYR A 85 1.64 -5.16 5.21
C TYR A 85 0.89 -4.41 4.09
N ASP A 86 -0.44 -4.36 4.15
CA ASP A 86 -1.24 -3.61 3.18
C ASP A 86 -0.96 -2.10 3.26
N GLN A 87 -0.73 -1.56 4.46
CA GLN A 87 -0.28 -0.18 4.66
C GLN A 87 1.14 0.03 4.12
N ALA A 88 2.08 -0.84 4.49
CA ALA A 88 3.48 -0.76 4.06
C ALA A 88 3.64 -0.77 2.53
N THR A 89 2.81 -1.55 1.83
CA THR A 89 2.82 -1.65 0.37
C THR A 89 2.10 -0.51 -0.36
N ARG A 90 1.25 0.25 0.35
CA ARG A 90 0.58 1.46 -0.18
C ARG A 90 1.31 2.74 0.20
N CYS A 91 2.22 2.67 1.15
CA CYS A 91 3.07 3.78 1.55
C CYS A 91 3.93 4.21 0.35
N PRO A 92 3.96 5.52 0.00
CA PRO A 92 4.72 6.00 -1.14
C PRO A 92 6.23 5.78 -0.99
N VAL A 93 6.72 5.72 0.26
CA VAL A 93 8.14 5.55 0.59
C VAL A 93 8.54 4.07 0.55
N SER A 94 7.85 3.23 1.33
CA SER A 94 8.23 1.83 1.52
C SER A 94 7.60 0.87 0.51
N GLY A 95 6.52 1.29 -0.18
CA GLY A 95 5.82 0.48 -1.17
C GLY A 95 6.66 0.14 -2.41
N GLN A 96 7.78 0.84 -2.61
CA GLN A 96 8.75 0.59 -3.68
C GLN A 96 9.87 -0.38 -3.26
N ILE A 97 9.89 -0.83 -2.00
CA ILE A 97 10.95 -1.69 -1.46
C ILE A 97 10.53 -3.16 -1.57
N VAL A 98 11.31 -3.95 -2.31
CA VAL A 98 11.00 -5.36 -2.63
C VAL A 98 10.81 -6.25 -1.41
N ASN A 99 11.56 -6.01 -0.34
CA ASN A 99 11.56 -6.84 0.86
C ASN A 99 10.17 -6.92 1.52
N ILE A 100 9.40 -5.84 1.48
CA ILE A 100 8.03 -5.80 2.02
C ILE A 100 7.12 -6.75 1.25
N TRP A 101 7.23 -6.76 -0.07
CA TRP A 101 6.40 -7.60 -0.94
C TRP A 101 6.75 -9.08 -0.82
N VAL A 102 8.04 -9.40 -0.74
CA VAL A 102 8.53 -10.77 -0.56
C VAL A 102 8.08 -11.33 0.78
N ASP A 103 8.26 -10.58 1.87
CA ASP A 103 7.87 -11.02 3.22
C ASP A 103 6.34 -11.15 3.34
N PHE A 104 5.58 -10.22 2.75
CA PHE A 104 4.12 -10.31 2.73
C PHE A 104 3.62 -11.52 1.92
N ALA A 105 4.22 -11.79 0.76
CA ALA A 105 3.89 -12.99 -0.02
C ALA A 105 4.23 -14.27 0.75
N GLY A 106 5.36 -14.29 1.47
CA GLY A 106 5.75 -15.37 2.37
C GLY A 106 4.70 -15.62 3.46
N PHE A 107 4.29 -14.56 4.16
CA PHE A 107 3.24 -14.60 5.17
C PHE A 107 1.91 -15.14 4.60
N LEU A 108 1.49 -14.71 3.41
CA LEU A 108 0.27 -15.22 2.78
C LEU A 108 0.38 -16.70 2.40
N LYS A 109 1.57 -17.18 2.03
CA LYS A 109 1.84 -18.59 1.74
C LYS A 109 1.75 -19.44 3.02
N GLU A 110 2.38 -19.00 4.11
CA GLU A 110 2.31 -19.67 5.43
C GLU A 110 0.86 -19.81 5.92
N ARG A 111 0.01 -18.85 5.55
CA ARG A 111 -1.42 -18.84 5.89
C ARG A 111 -2.29 -19.63 4.91
N SER A 112 -1.71 -20.37 3.97
CA SER A 112 -2.42 -21.11 2.93
C SER A 112 -3.36 -20.23 2.09
N ARG A 113 -2.93 -19.00 1.78
CA ARG A 113 -3.66 -18.03 0.94
C ARG A 113 -2.95 -17.76 -0.40
N PRO A 114 -2.69 -18.79 -1.23
CA PRO A 114 -1.90 -18.64 -2.45
C PRO A 114 -2.53 -17.72 -3.49
N LYS A 115 -3.87 -17.65 -3.56
CA LYS A 115 -4.57 -16.72 -4.47
C LYS A 115 -4.30 -15.25 -4.11
N MET A 116 -4.20 -14.93 -2.81
CA MET A 116 -3.86 -13.58 -2.37
C MET A 116 -2.39 -13.27 -2.66
N ALA A 117 -1.49 -14.22 -2.40
CA ALA A 117 -0.07 -14.07 -2.74
C ALA A 117 0.15 -13.86 -4.25
N GLN A 118 -0.57 -14.60 -5.11
CA GLN A 118 -0.57 -14.38 -6.56
C GLN A 118 -1.02 -12.95 -6.93
N LYS A 119 -2.16 -12.50 -6.39
CA LYS A 119 -2.64 -11.12 -6.62
C LYS A 119 -1.62 -10.09 -6.15
N LEU A 120 -0.94 -10.35 -5.03
CA LEU A 120 0.09 -9.48 -4.48
C LEU A 120 1.31 -9.38 -5.41
N TYR A 121 1.83 -10.51 -5.90
CA TYR A 121 2.92 -10.52 -6.88
C TYR A 121 2.55 -9.76 -8.16
N LEU A 122 1.36 -9.98 -8.68
CA LEU A 122 0.88 -9.26 -9.87
C LEU A 122 0.76 -7.75 -9.63
N ARG A 123 0.28 -7.34 -8.45
CA ARG A 123 0.22 -5.93 -8.08
C ARG A 123 1.63 -5.31 -8.02
N ALA A 124 2.61 -6.03 -7.46
CA ALA A 124 3.99 -5.55 -7.35
C ALA A 124 4.69 -5.43 -8.73
N LEU A 125 4.58 -6.49 -9.53
CA LEU A 125 5.33 -6.68 -10.78
C LEU A 125 4.73 -5.97 -11.98
N VAL A 126 3.43 -5.72 -11.95
CA VAL A 126 2.71 -5.24 -13.13
C VAL A 126 1.91 -3.98 -12.85
N GLY A 127 1.57 -3.71 -11.58
CA GLY A 127 0.76 -2.57 -11.20
C GLY A 127 -0.73 -2.74 -11.53
N ASP A 128 -1.48 -1.65 -11.39
CA ASP A 128 -2.88 -1.57 -11.82
C ASP A 128 -2.97 -1.02 -13.26
N GLU A 129 -4.17 -0.87 -13.82
CA GLU A 129 -4.32 -0.38 -15.21
C GLU A 129 -3.90 1.09 -15.38
N ARG A 130 -3.79 1.85 -14.30
CA ARG A 130 -3.48 3.29 -14.30
C ARG A 130 -2.08 3.60 -13.79
N SER A 131 -1.45 2.64 -13.12
CA SER A 131 -0.18 2.76 -12.45
C SER A 131 0.71 1.60 -12.87
N GLY A 132 1.94 1.91 -13.30
CA GLY A 132 2.94 0.90 -13.66
C GLY A 132 3.34 -0.01 -12.49
N PRO A 133 4.36 -0.87 -12.67
CA PRO A 133 4.82 -1.75 -11.61
C PRO A 133 5.17 -0.95 -10.35
N ALA A 134 4.78 -1.46 -9.17
CA ALA A 134 5.08 -0.81 -7.90
C ALA A 134 6.59 -0.80 -7.61
N ILE A 135 7.30 -1.80 -8.15
CA ILE A 135 8.76 -1.92 -8.08
C ILE A 135 9.35 -1.49 -9.42
N ALA A 136 10.12 -0.41 -9.43
CA ALA A 136 10.75 0.10 -10.65
C ALA A 136 12.08 -0.59 -10.99
N ASN A 137 12.82 -1.05 -9.98
CA ASN A 137 14.14 -1.65 -10.14
C ASN A 137 14.04 -3.05 -10.81
N PRO A 138 14.74 -3.29 -11.94
CA PRO A 138 14.74 -4.60 -12.61
C PRO A 138 15.23 -5.76 -11.76
N ASP A 139 16.22 -5.55 -10.88
CA ASP A 139 16.77 -6.62 -10.03
C ASP A 139 15.75 -7.05 -8.96
N ASP A 140 15.03 -6.09 -8.42
CA ASP A 140 13.95 -6.31 -7.47
C ASP A 140 12.73 -6.98 -8.16
N GLN A 141 12.41 -6.56 -9.38
CA GLN A 141 11.40 -7.24 -10.19
C GLN A 141 11.79 -8.69 -10.46
N GLN A 142 13.06 -8.96 -10.76
CA GLN A 142 13.56 -10.32 -10.99
C GLN A 142 13.41 -11.17 -9.72
N THR A 143 13.73 -10.61 -8.55
CA THR A 143 13.51 -11.27 -7.24
C THR A 143 12.04 -11.65 -7.02
N LEU A 144 11.12 -10.75 -7.34
CA LEU A 144 9.68 -11.02 -7.25
C LEU A 144 9.21 -12.08 -8.26
N TRP A 145 9.74 -12.03 -9.48
CA TRP A 145 9.45 -13.02 -10.52
C TRP A 145 9.90 -14.43 -10.12
N ASP A 146 11.09 -14.55 -9.54
CA ASP A 146 11.62 -15.84 -9.06
C ASP A 146 10.82 -16.37 -7.87
N GLY A 147 10.43 -15.49 -6.94
CA GLY A 147 9.51 -15.83 -5.85
C GLY A 147 8.14 -16.29 -6.35
N PHE A 148 7.59 -15.59 -7.34
CA PHE A 148 6.30 -15.94 -7.94
C PHE A 148 6.37 -17.28 -8.70
N LEU A 149 7.45 -17.51 -9.44
CA LEU A 149 7.69 -18.76 -10.16
C LEU A 149 7.74 -19.95 -9.19
N ARG A 150 8.55 -19.86 -8.13
CA ARG A 150 8.66 -20.91 -7.13
C ARG A 150 7.31 -21.22 -6.50
N MET A 151 6.53 -20.20 -6.18
CA MET A 151 5.17 -20.37 -5.65
C MET A 151 4.27 -21.11 -6.65
N MET A 152 4.29 -20.73 -7.92
CA MET A 152 3.45 -21.36 -8.96
C MET A 152 3.84 -22.80 -9.25
N GLN A 153 5.15 -23.11 -9.28
CA GLN A 153 5.67 -24.48 -9.43
C GLN A 153 5.15 -25.40 -8.31
N THR A 154 5.23 -24.94 -7.05
CA THR A 154 4.71 -25.69 -5.90
C THR A 154 3.19 -25.84 -5.94
N LEU A 155 2.45 -24.78 -6.23
CA LEU A 155 0.97 -24.82 -6.21
C LEU A 155 0.36 -25.66 -7.33
N ARG A 156 1.00 -25.69 -8.50
CA ARG A 156 0.51 -26.40 -9.68
C ARG A 156 1.08 -27.83 -9.77
N ASN A 157 1.98 -28.23 -8.87
CA ASN A 157 2.80 -29.44 -8.99
C ASN A 157 3.46 -29.55 -10.38
N LYS A 158 3.95 -28.41 -10.89
CA LYS A 158 4.60 -28.29 -12.20
C LYS A 158 6.00 -27.72 -12.00
N PRO A 159 6.99 -28.55 -11.62
CA PRO A 159 8.35 -28.08 -11.38
C PRO A 159 9.01 -27.52 -12.64
N ASP A 160 8.58 -27.98 -13.82
CA ASP A 160 9.16 -27.58 -15.11
C ASP A 160 8.61 -26.26 -15.64
N LEU A 161 7.68 -25.61 -14.92
CA LEU A 161 7.21 -24.28 -15.31
C LEU A 161 8.40 -23.33 -15.34
N THR A 162 8.63 -22.69 -16.49
CA THR A 162 9.73 -21.76 -16.69
C THR A 162 9.30 -20.32 -16.42
N LEU A 163 10.29 -19.46 -16.15
CA LEU A 163 10.02 -18.03 -15.96
C LEU A 163 9.40 -17.38 -17.21
N LYS A 164 9.85 -17.81 -18.40
CA LYS A 164 9.32 -17.32 -19.68
C LYS A 164 7.85 -17.64 -19.84
N GLU A 165 7.45 -18.89 -19.59
CA GLU A 165 6.05 -19.31 -19.68
C GLU A 165 5.15 -18.57 -18.68
N LEU A 166 5.65 -18.31 -17.48
CA LEU A 166 4.93 -17.54 -16.48
C LEU A 166 4.73 -16.08 -16.91
N LYS A 167 5.78 -15.41 -17.39
CA LYS A 167 5.70 -14.03 -17.91
C LYS A 167 4.74 -13.96 -19.11
N ASP A 168 4.80 -14.92 -20.03
CA ASP A 168 3.90 -15.01 -21.19
C ASP A 168 2.44 -15.21 -20.76
N ALA A 169 2.18 -16.04 -19.75
CA ALA A 169 0.84 -16.25 -19.22
C ALA A 169 0.26 -14.96 -18.60
N VAL A 170 1.06 -14.23 -17.82
CA VAL A 170 0.65 -12.93 -17.24
C VAL A 170 0.36 -11.90 -18.34
N GLY A 171 1.18 -11.87 -19.40
CA GLY A 171 0.96 -11.00 -20.56
C GLY A 171 -0.35 -11.30 -21.30
N ARG A 172 -0.68 -12.58 -21.52
CA ARG A 172 -1.93 -13.00 -22.20
C ARG A 172 -3.18 -12.63 -21.39
N GLU A 173 -3.14 -12.80 -20.07
CA GLU A 173 -4.26 -12.44 -19.18
C GLU A 173 -4.55 -10.93 -19.23
N ARG A 174 -3.52 -10.08 -19.32
CA ARG A 174 -3.68 -8.63 -19.51
C ARG A 174 -4.28 -8.26 -20.86
N GLY A 175 -3.83 -8.90 -21.94
CA GLY A 175 -4.38 -8.66 -23.28
C GLY A 175 -5.84 -9.11 -23.41
N SER A 176 -6.24 -10.13 -22.65
CA SER A 176 -7.60 -10.69 -22.71
C SER A 176 -8.62 -9.91 -21.85
N ALA A 177 -8.18 -9.29 -20.74
CA ALA A 177 -9.05 -8.46 -19.90
C ALA A 177 -9.55 -7.19 -20.60
N ALA A 178 -8.86 -6.71 -21.64
CA ALA A 178 -9.27 -5.54 -22.44
C ALA A 178 -10.33 -5.85 -23.52
N GLN A 179 -10.72 -7.12 -23.72
CA GLN A 179 -11.73 -7.54 -24.70
C GLN A 179 -12.90 -8.25 -24.03
N THR A 180 -13.68 -7.53 -23.23
CA THR A 180 -15.03 -7.98 -22.84
C THR A 180 -16.02 -6.82 -22.85
N THR A 181 -16.20 -6.21 -24.02
CA THR A 181 -17.46 -5.54 -24.35
C THR A 181 -18.33 -6.52 -25.13
N PRO A 182 -19.49 -6.96 -24.60
CA PRO A 182 -20.44 -7.70 -25.41
C PRO A 182 -21.00 -6.77 -26.49
N SER A 183 -20.55 -7.01 -27.71
CA SER A 183 -21.23 -6.62 -28.93
C SER A 183 -22.63 -7.24 -28.92
N THR A 184 -23.67 -6.40 -28.92
CA THR A 184 -25.01 -6.80 -29.38
C THR A 184 -25.55 -5.65 -30.22
N GLY A 185 -25.86 -5.99 -31.46
CA GLY A 185 -26.01 -5.10 -32.60
C GLY A 185 -27.25 -4.19 -32.62
N PRO A 186 -27.47 -3.54 -33.76
CA PRO A 186 -28.27 -2.33 -33.89
C PRO A 186 -29.74 -2.63 -34.12
N VAL A 187 -30.63 -1.83 -33.53
CA VAL A 187 -32.02 -1.73 -33.99
C VAL A 187 -32.42 -0.26 -34.09
N SER A 188 -33.05 0.03 -35.22
CA SER A 188 -33.40 1.32 -35.79
C SER A 188 -34.58 2.03 -35.12
N ALA A 189 -34.49 3.36 -35.15
CA ALA A 189 -35.54 4.33 -35.55
C ALA A 189 -36.63 4.84 -34.58
N ALA A 190 -36.76 6.19 -34.63
CA ALA A 190 -37.89 7.09 -34.34
C ALA A 190 -38.19 7.40 -32.86
N LYS A 191 -38.48 8.63 -32.39
CA LYS A 191 -38.74 9.97 -32.99
C LYS A 191 -38.57 11.03 -31.86
N PRO A 192 -38.43 12.34 -32.17
CA PRO A 192 -38.14 13.41 -31.22
C PRO A 192 -39.40 14.11 -30.71
N ILE A 193 -39.41 14.57 -29.44
CA ILE A 193 -40.43 15.48 -28.91
C ILE A 193 -39.77 16.60 -28.08
N SER A 194 -40.24 17.80 -28.39
CA SER A 194 -39.83 19.13 -27.94
C SER A 194 -40.19 19.50 -26.50
N VAL A 195 -39.31 20.36 -25.94
CA VAL A 195 -39.36 21.45 -24.91
C VAL A 195 -40.72 21.93 -24.36
N PRO A 196 -40.81 22.59 -23.15
CA PRO A 196 -40.24 23.95 -22.85
C PRO A 196 -39.59 24.10 -21.43
N SER A 197 -38.52 24.88 -21.19
CA SER A 197 -38.45 26.34 -20.84
C SER A 197 -39.55 26.79 -19.87
N ALA A 198 -39.38 27.45 -18.71
CA ALA A 198 -38.41 28.39 -18.09
C ALA A 198 -38.77 28.46 -16.55
N PRO A 199 -38.37 29.44 -15.67
CA PRO A 199 -37.48 30.60 -15.82
C PRO A 199 -36.45 30.81 -14.67
N LEU A 200 -35.64 31.86 -14.87
CA LEU A 200 -34.66 32.47 -13.96
C LEU A 200 -35.25 32.92 -12.61
N GLU A 201 -34.42 32.88 -11.57
CA GLU A 201 -34.42 33.93 -10.55
C GLU A 201 -33.00 34.24 -10.09
N SER A 202 -32.63 35.52 -10.23
CA SER A 202 -31.37 36.10 -9.80
C SER A 202 -31.61 36.89 -8.53
N ALA A 203 -30.76 36.72 -7.51
CA ALA A 203 -30.55 37.73 -6.49
C ALA A 203 -29.07 37.78 -6.13
N ASN A 204 -28.53 38.97 -6.31
CA ASN A 204 -27.16 39.42 -6.07
C ASN A 204 -27.18 40.36 -4.84
N LEU A 205 -26.00 40.80 -4.38
CA LEU A 205 -25.69 41.74 -3.27
C LEU A 205 -25.58 41.11 -1.87
N SER A 206 -24.56 41.32 -1.01
CA SER A 206 -23.30 42.11 -1.01
C SER A 206 -22.45 41.60 0.16
N ARG A 207 -21.16 41.27 0.00
CA ARG A 207 -19.96 42.09 0.33
C ARG A 207 -19.95 42.80 1.70
N ILE A 208 -19.30 42.18 2.71
CA ILE A 208 -18.50 42.76 3.82
C ILE A 208 -17.42 41.69 4.15
N ALA A 209 -16.17 41.85 3.70
CA ALA A 209 -15.02 42.42 4.41
C ALA A 209 -14.55 41.61 5.64
N GLU A 210 -13.46 40.88 5.41
CA GLU A 210 -12.29 40.57 6.27
C GLU A 210 -12.49 40.44 7.79
N GLU A 211 -12.34 39.21 8.29
CA GLU A 211 -11.56 38.97 9.51
C GLU A 211 -10.74 37.68 9.33
N GLU A 212 -9.44 37.89 9.15
CA GLU A 212 -8.40 36.89 8.99
C GLU A 212 -8.17 36.17 10.32
N ILE A 213 -8.88 35.06 10.53
CA ILE A 213 -8.52 34.06 11.55
C ILE A 213 -7.96 32.86 10.81
N ALA A 214 -6.64 32.67 10.98
CA ALA A 214 -5.86 31.57 10.45
C ALA A 214 -6.60 30.24 10.60
N ARG A 215 -7.07 29.71 9.48
CA ARG A 215 -7.59 28.34 9.40
C ARG A 215 -6.40 27.40 9.58
N PRO A 216 -6.40 26.48 10.55
CA PRO A 216 -5.37 25.46 10.60
C PRO A 216 -5.43 24.65 9.30
N ALA A 217 -4.27 24.51 8.68
CA ALA A 217 -4.07 23.80 7.43
C ALA A 217 -4.67 22.39 7.53
N LYS A 218 -5.22 21.96 6.39
CA LYS A 218 -5.87 20.68 6.12
C LYS A 218 -5.16 19.52 6.84
N ARG A 219 -5.80 18.98 7.87
CA ARG A 219 -5.41 17.72 8.53
C ARG A 219 -5.22 16.62 7.48
N SER A 220 -4.03 16.01 7.53
CA SER A 220 -3.56 15.01 6.59
C SER A 220 -4.49 13.81 6.48
N ARG A 221 -4.63 13.30 5.25
CA ARG A 221 -5.40 12.11 4.87
C ARG A 221 -5.04 10.85 5.69
N TRP A 222 -3.90 10.86 6.36
CA TRP A 222 -3.35 9.78 7.17
C TRP A 222 -3.96 9.66 8.59
N GLU A 223 -4.38 10.77 9.22
CA GLU A 223 -5.08 10.72 10.54
C GLU A 223 -6.40 9.94 10.44
N LYS A 224 -7.11 10.03 9.30
CA LYS A 224 -8.39 9.32 9.11
C LYS A 224 -8.24 7.79 9.03
N MET A 225 -7.09 7.27 8.60
CA MET A 225 -6.89 5.81 8.52
C MET A 225 -6.56 5.19 9.88
N ILE A 226 -6.07 5.98 10.84
CA ILE A 226 -5.75 5.53 12.21
C ILE A 226 -7.03 5.30 13.01
N VAL A 227 -8.04 6.16 12.83
CA VAL A 227 -9.32 6.08 13.55
C VAL A 227 -10.16 4.86 13.16
N GLU A 228 -10.09 4.40 11.90
CA GLU A 228 -10.86 3.20 11.47
C GLU A 228 -10.36 1.90 12.13
N THR A 229 -9.06 1.81 12.46
CA THR A 229 -8.50 0.67 13.20
C THR A 229 -8.93 0.61 14.68
N GLU A 230 -9.26 1.74 15.30
CA GLU A 230 -9.78 1.79 16.68
C GLU A 230 -11.27 1.46 16.74
N ILE A 231 -12.07 1.93 15.78
CA ILE A 231 -13.54 1.71 15.78
C ILE A 231 -13.91 0.23 15.55
N LEU A 232 -13.13 -0.51 14.75
CA LEU A 232 -13.38 -1.93 14.48
C LEU A 232 -13.01 -2.86 15.65
N ARG A 233 -12.21 -2.40 16.63
CA ARG A 233 -11.89 -3.17 17.85
C ARG A 233 -12.87 -2.91 19.00
N ALA A 234 -13.49 -1.73 19.05
CA ALA A 234 -14.52 -1.41 20.05
C ALA A 234 -15.87 -2.11 19.79
N ALA A 235 -16.13 -2.56 18.56
CA ALA A 235 -17.37 -3.25 18.19
C ALA A 235 -17.37 -4.78 18.44
N SER A 236 -16.34 -5.31 19.11
CA SER A 236 -16.18 -6.76 19.33
C SER A 236 -16.03 -7.15 20.81
N LEU A 237 -16.46 -6.28 21.73
CA LEU A 237 -16.66 -6.58 23.16
C LEU A 237 -18.15 -6.75 23.47
#